data_AF-A0A0K2RNK2-F1
#
_entry.id   AF-A0A0K2RNK2-F1
#
_cell.length_a   1.000
_cell.length_b   1.000
_cell.length_c   1.000
_cell.angle_alpha   90.00
_cell.angle_beta   90.00
_cell.angle_gamma   90.00
#
_symmetry.space_group_name_H-M   'P 1'
#
loop_
_entity.id
_entity.type
_entity.pdbx_description
1 polymer ?
#
loop_
_entity_poly.entity_id
_entity_poly.type
_entity_poly.pdbx_seq_one_letter_code
_entity_poly.pdbx_strand_id
1 'polypeptide(L)'
;MNNNELAVSCKDTKSLTGAYRQIVDRYDVATVDLDVEGAALGDIAAADRRAQAVAAIQKERKASGKPLAVWLTLAADPDGLTSQGQVIVAHTLAGGVELEGVNIMTMDFGASKPAAWSMSRAAESAADAAHGQLAALYRNAGTDFGSETLWRKLGLTVMVGQNDIAGEIFTLDDAATMNSFVKDKGLGRLSMWSMNRDRTCSPNYPDVSKVSDGCSGVVQGSQLFSATLANDVGLPTPAVAPSPTATASISATPTTDDPATSPYPVWSSYAAYTAADRVVWHGSVYEAKWWTRADVPDNPVLQGGATPWKLVGPVLPGDRPSPKATVPAGTFPAWAPETIYHKATEFSSKGPRSRPSGGPWETARKLQSRAPRTPPGQN
;
A
#
# COMPACT_ATOMS: atom_id res chain seq x y z
N MET A 1 -1.85 -17.39 4.87
CA MET A 1 -3.25 -17.00 5.12
C MET A 1 -3.66 -16.13 3.95
N ASN A 2 -4.77 -16.44 3.26
CA ASN A 2 -5.13 -15.82 1.97
C ASN A 2 -5.82 -14.44 2.11
N ASN A 3 -5.64 -13.73 3.23
CA ASN A 3 -6.27 -12.44 3.54
C ASN A 3 -7.79 -12.36 3.25
N ASN A 4 -8.51 -13.48 3.40
CA ASN A 4 -9.94 -13.51 3.17
C ASN A 4 -10.69 -13.04 4.42
N GLU A 5 -11.77 -12.30 4.21
CA GLU A 5 -12.66 -11.88 5.29
C GLU A 5 -13.29 -13.11 6.00
N LEU A 6 -13.41 -13.01 7.33
CA LEU A 6 -13.78 -14.15 8.18
C LEU A 6 -15.24 -14.61 7.99
N ALA A 7 -16.21 -13.72 7.78
CA ALA A 7 -17.60 -14.08 7.55
C ALA A 7 -17.85 -14.70 6.15
N VAL A 8 -17.01 -14.37 5.17
CA VAL A 8 -16.96 -15.01 3.84
C VAL A 8 -16.38 -16.42 3.97
N SER A 9 -15.34 -16.59 4.79
CA SER A 9 -14.64 -17.88 4.93
C SER A 9 -15.38 -18.86 5.87
N CYS A 10 -15.85 -18.38 7.02
CA CYS A 10 -16.61 -19.17 7.98
C CYS A 10 -18.08 -19.23 7.59
N LYS A 11 -18.52 -20.39 7.11
CA LYS A 11 -19.92 -20.62 6.71
C LYS A 11 -20.86 -20.96 7.88
N ASP A 12 -20.30 -21.25 9.05
CA ASP A 12 -21.04 -21.51 10.29
C ASP A 12 -20.94 -20.30 11.25
N THR A 13 -22.10 -19.80 11.71
CA THR A 13 -22.18 -18.62 12.58
C THR A 13 -21.49 -18.86 13.92
N LYS A 14 -21.58 -20.05 14.51
CA LYS A 14 -20.97 -20.34 15.81
C LYS A 14 -19.44 -20.31 15.73
N SER A 15 -18.86 -20.88 14.68
CA SER A 15 -17.43 -20.77 14.39
C SER A 15 -17.00 -19.32 14.16
N LEU A 16 -17.78 -18.52 13.42
CA LEU A 16 -17.49 -17.10 13.20
C LEU A 16 -17.52 -16.30 14.51
N THR A 17 -18.56 -16.49 15.34
CA THR A 17 -18.65 -15.87 16.67
C THR A 17 -17.44 -16.26 17.53
N GLY A 18 -17.05 -17.54 17.51
CA GLY A 18 -15.86 -18.00 18.22
C GLY A 18 -14.57 -17.31 17.76
N ALA A 19 -14.39 -17.11 16.45
CA ALA A 19 -13.23 -16.45 15.88
C ALA A 19 -13.17 -14.95 16.24
N TYR A 20 -14.28 -14.22 16.09
CA TYR A 20 -14.35 -12.82 16.49
C TYR A 20 -14.17 -12.64 18.01
N ARG A 21 -14.80 -13.50 18.81
CA ARG A 21 -14.67 -13.47 20.27
C ARG A 21 -13.22 -13.67 20.72
N GLN A 22 -12.47 -14.57 20.08
CA GLN A 22 -11.05 -14.74 20.39
C GLN A 22 -10.27 -13.43 20.26
N ILE A 23 -10.53 -12.63 19.23
CA ILE A 23 -9.86 -11.33 19.06
C ILE A 23 -10.32 -10.36 20.16
N VAL A 24 -11.62 -10.26 20.39
CA VAL A 24 -12.18 -9.34 21.39
C VAL A 24 -11.63 -9.64 22.78
N ASP A 25 -11.58 -10.91 23.18
CA ASP A 25 -11.11 -11.33 24.50
C ASP A 25 -9.58 -11.25 24.61
N ARG A 26 -8.85 -11.64 23.56
CA ARG A 26 -7.38 -11.68 23.56
C ARG A 26 -6.75 -10.30 23.80
N TYR A 27 -7.40 -9.26 23.30
CA TYR A 27 -6.96 -7.88 23.38
C TYR A 27 -7.82 -7.02 24.32
N ASP A 28 -8.87 -7.58 24.92
CA ASP A 28 -9.88 -6.90 25.75
C ASP A 28 -10.37 -5.57 25.16
N VAL A 29 -10.65 -5.53 23.86
CA VAL A 29 -11.01 -4.29 23.17
C VAL A 29 -12.39 -3.80 23.58
N ALA A 30 -12.54 -2.48 23.68
CA ALA A 30 -13.82 -1.81 23.87
C ALA A 30 -14.51 -1.43 22.54
N THR A 31 -13.77 -1.47 21.43
CA THR A 31 -14.26 -1.10 20.12
C THR A 31 -13.73 -2.08 19.08
N VAL A 32 -14.59 -2.46 18.14
CA VAL A 32 -14.22 -3.15 16.89
C VAL A 32 -14.66 -2.32 15.69
N ASP A 33 -13.90 -2.42 14.62
CA ASP A 33 -14.19 -1.83 13.33
C ASP A 33 -14.18 -2.94 12.29
N LEU A 34 -15.27 -3.07 11.54
CA LEU A 34 -15.45 -4.10 10.54
C LEU A 34 -15.35 -3.43 9.18
N ASP A 35 -14.16 -3.51 8.58
CA ASP A 35 -13.92 -3.06 7.23
C ASP A 35 -14.41 -4.13 6.24
N VAL A 36 -15.42 -3.77 5.43
CA VAL A 36 -16.10 -4.72 4.53
C VAL A 36 -15.93 -4.23 3.10
N GLU A 37 -15.08 -4.94 2.36
CA GLU A 37 -14.69 -4.56 1.01
C GLU A 37 -14.77 -5.71 0.01
N GLY A 38 -14.61 -5.37 -1.27
CA GLY A 38 -14.50 -6.32 -2.37
C GLY A 38 -15.67 -7.31 -2.42
N ALA A 39 -15.36 -8.60 -2.56
CA ALA A 39 -16.38 -9.63 -2.69
C ALA A 39 -17.30 -9.74 -1.45
N ALA A 40 -16.88 -9.29 -0.28
CA ALA A 40 -17.68 -9.35 0.95
C ALA A 40 -18.89 -8.39 0.90
N LEU A 41 -18.82 -7.31 0.12
CA LEU A 41 -19.93 -6.37 -0.10
C LEU A 41 -21.12 -7.00 -0.84
N GLY A 42 -20.86 -8.03 -1.65
CA GLY A 42 -21.89 -8.74 -2.42
C GLY A 42 -22.41 -10.03 -1.77
N ASP A 43 -21.80 -10.52 -0.69
CA ASP A 43 -22.19 -11.77 -0.02
C ASP A 43 -23.16 -11.48 1.13
N ILE A 44 -24.46 -11.43 0.82
CA ILE A 44 -25.53 -11.18 1.79
C ILE A 44 -25.57 -12.24 2.90
N ALA A 45 -25.30 -13.50 2.57
CA ALA A 45 -25.26 -14.56 3.58
C ALA A 45 -24.09 -14.35 4.55
N ALA A 46 -22.94 -13.85 4.09
CA ALA A 46 -21.85 -13.43 4.97
C ALA A 46 -22.22 -12.21 5.80
N ALA A 47 -22.93 -11.23 5.24
CA ALA A 47 -23.41 -10.06 5.98
C ALA A 47 -24.35 -10.45 7.13
N ASP A 48 -25.32 -11.34 6.89
CA ASP A 48 -26.23 -11.86 7.92
C ASP A 48 -25.47 -12.63 9.02
N ARG A 49 -24.54 -13.52 8.63
CA ARG A 49 -23.71 -14.25 9.60
C ARG A 49 -22.86 -13.30 10.43
N ARG A 50 -22.26 -12.28 9.82
CA ARG A 50 -21.46 -11.26 10.52
C ARG A 50 -22.31 -10.53 11.54
N ALA A 51 -23.50 -10.06 11.14
CA ALA A 51 -24.41 -9.34 12.02
C ALA A 51 -24.83 -10.21 13.23
N GLN A 52 -25.23 -11.46 13.00
CA GLN A 52 -25.59 -12.39 14.07
C GLN A 52 -24.43 -12.65 15.04
N ALA A 53 -23.22 -12.86 14.51
CA ALA A 53 -22.04 -13.12 15.34
C ALA A 53 -21.66 -11.90 16.19
N VAL A 54 -21.68 -10.71 15.61
CA VAL A 54 -21.35 -9.45 16.30
C VAL A 54 -22.40 -9.11 17.36
N ALA A 55 -23.70 -9.26 17.05
CA ALA A 55 -24.78 -9.02 18.01
C ALA A 55 -24.68 -9.97 19.22
N ALA A 56 -24.32 -11.23 19.01
CA ALA A 56 -24.08 -12.18 20.10
C ALA A 56 -22.94 -11.73 21.02
N ILE A 57 -21.80 -11.32 20.45
CA ILE A 57 -20.65 -10.82 21.22
C ILE A 57 -20.99 -9.53 21.96
N GLN A 58 -21.69 -8.60 21.30
CA GLN A 58 -22.11 -7.34 21.91
C GLN A 58 -23.03 -7.58 23.12
N LYS A 59 -23.96 -8.54 23.02
CA LYS A 59 -24.82 -8.95 24.13
C LYS A 59 -24.03 -9.58 25.28
N GLU A 60 -23.09 -10.48 24.99
CA GLU A 60 -22.19 -11.10 25.98
C GLU A 60 -21.38 -10.02 26.74
N ARG A 61 -20.77 -9.10 25.99
CA ARG A 61 -19.94 -7.99 26.51
C ARG A 61 -20.76 -7.00 27.36
N LYS A 62 -21.99 -6.68 26.95
CA LYS A 62 -22.94 -5.86 27.72
C LYS A 62 -23.31 -6.54 29.04
N ALA A 63 -23.61 -7.84 29.01
CA ALA A 63 -23.93 -8.62 30.21
C ALA A 63 -22.75 -8.73 31.20
N SER A 64 -21.51 -8.69 30.71
CA SER A 64 -20.31 -8.67 31.55
C SER A 64 -19.87 -7.26 31.99
N GLY A 65 -20.65 -6.22 31.73
CA GLY A 65 -20.32 -4.84 32.10
C GLY A 65 -19.18 -4.20 31.29
N LYS A 66 -18.83 -4.77 30.14
CA LYS A 66 -17.78 -4.28 29.24
C LYS A 66 -18.32 -4.06 27.82
N PRO A 67 -19.26 -3.11 27.61
CA PRO A 67 -19.93 -2.95 26.32
C PRO A 67 -18.93 -2.80 25.17
N LEU A 68 -19.30 -3.33 24.00
CA LEU A 68 -18.49 -3.31 22.80
C LEU A 68 -19.10 -2.34 21.78
N ALA A 69 -18.36 -1.27 21.46
CA ALA A 69 -18.69 -0.36 20.38
C ALA A 69 -18.35 -1.00 19.03
N VAL A 70 -19.24 -0.87 18.05
CA VAL A 70 -19.07 -1.47 16.72
C VAL A 70 -19.14 -0.39 15.65
N TRP A 71 -18.08 -0.28 14.87
CA TRP A 71 -18.02 0.53 13.65
C TRP A 71 -18.06 -0.38 12.41
N LEU A 72 -18.69 0.12 11.34
CA LEU A 72 -18.55 -0.44 10.00
C LEU A 72 -17.75 0.52 9.14
N THR A 73 -16.67 0.04 8.52
CA THR A 73 -15.93 0.80 7.52
C THR A 73 -16.32 0.32 6.12
N LEU A 74 -16.74 1.24 5.26
CA LEU A 74 -17.38 0.94 3.98
C LEU A 74 -16.96 1.91 2.88
N ALA A 75 -16.90 1.42 1.65
CA ALA A 75 -16.64 2.23 0.47
C ALA A 75 -17.74 3.29 0.24
N ALA A 76 -17.33 4.47 -0.23
CA ALA A 76 -18.20 5.58 -0.58
C ALA A 76 -17.77 6.26 -1.88
N ASP A 77 -18.75 6.88 -2.51
CA ASP A 77 -18.58 7.80 -3.64
C ASP A 77 -18.91 9.24 -3.17
N PRO A 78 -18.72 10.28 -4.00
CA PRO A 78 -19.14 11.64 -3.66
C PRO A 78 -20.65 11.78 -3.36
N ASP A 79 -21.45 10.78 -3.72
CA ASP A 79 -22.88 10.67 -3.41
C ASP A 79 -23.19 9.81 -2.16
N GLY A 80 -22.17 9.52 -1.33
CA GLY A 80 -22.30 8.82 -0.05
C GLY A 80 -21.96 7.33 -0.11
N LEU A 81 -22.55 6.53 0.78
CA LEU A 81 -22.39 5.08 0.79
C LEU A 81 -22.85 4.50 -0.55
N THR A 82 -22.02 3.61 -1.10
CA THR A 82 -22.41 2.80 -2.26
C THR A 82 -23.68 1.99 -1.95
N SER A 83 -24.42 1.59 -2.99
CA SER A 83 -25.62 0.76 -2.82
C SER A 83 -25.35 -0.51 -2.02
N GLN A 84 -24.19 -1.16 -2.24
CA GLN A 84 -23.79 -2.33 -1.47
C GLN A 84 -23.46 -1.97 -0.01
N GLY A 85 -22.77 -0.86 0.23
CA GLY A 85 -22.52 -0.36 1.59
C GLY A 85 -23.81 -0.13 2.36
N GLN A 86 -24.83 0.50 1.75
CA GLN A 86 -26.14 0.69 2.37
C GLN A 86 -26.83 -0.63 2.71
N VAL A 87 -26.72 -1.65 1.84
CA VAL A 87 -27.22 -3.00 2.11
C VAL A 87 -26.51 -3.63 3.30
N ILE A 88 -25.17 -3.52 3.39
CA ILE A 88 -24.42 -4.04 4.55
C ILE A 88 -24.87 -3.36 5.85
N VAL A 89 -25.07 -2.04 5.87
CA VAL A 89 -25.59 -1.33 7.05
C VAL A 89 -26.99 -1.84 7.42
N ALA A 90 -27.89 -1.96 6.44
CA ALA A 90 -29.26 -2.45 6.67
C ALA A 90 -29.30 -3.86 7.27
N HIS A 91 -28.51 -4.79 6.73
CA HIS A 91 -28.41 -6.16 7.27
C HIS A 91 -27.77 -6.20 8.66
N THR A 92 -26.79 -5.32 8.92
CA THR A 92 -26.16 -5.23 10.24
C THR A 92 -27.17 -4.75 11.30
N LEU A 93 -27.96 -3.72 10.99
CA LEU A 93 -29.04 -3.24 11.86
C LEU A 93 -30.14 -4.29 12.04
N ALA A 94 -30.58 -4.95 10.96
CA ALA A 94 -31.59 -6.00 11.02
C ALA A 94 -31.14 -7.23 11.83
N GLY A 95 -29.84 -7.53 11.84
CA GLY A 95 -29.24 -8.57 12.68
C GLY A 95 -29.14 -8.20 14.17
N GLY A 96 -29.56 -7.00 14.57
CA GLY A 96 -29.63 -6.55 15.96
C GLY A 96 -28.31 -5.99 16.51
N VAL A 97 -27.37 -5.61 15.64
CA VAL A 97 -26.14 -4.94 16.07
C VAL A 97 -26.43 -3.47 16.41
N GLU A 98 -26.10 -3.04 17.63
CA GLU A 98 -26.09 -1.63 18.01
C GLU A 98 -24.81 -0.97 17.45
N LEU A 99 -24.92 -0.27 16.32
CA LEU A 99 -23.78 0.43 15.72
C LEU A 99 -23.42 1.70 16.51
N GLU A 100 -22.14 1.83 16.87
CA GLU A 100 -21.56 3.08 17.36
C GLU A 100 -21.59 4.11 16.23
N GLY A 101 -21.16 3.70 15.04
CA GLY A 101 -21.28 4.48 13.83
C GLY A 101 -20.90 3.74 12.55
N VAL A 102 -20.99 4.44 11.42
CA VAL A 102 -20.52 4.01 10.11
C VAL A 102 -19.41 4.96 9.68
N ASN A 103 -18.27 4.41 9.30
CA ASN A 103 -17.08 5.12 8.85
C ASN A 103 -16.96 4.95 7.34
N ILE A 104 -17.12 6.02 6.57
CA ILE A 104 -17.02 5.94 5.11
C ILE A 104 -15.58 6.20 4.66
N MET A 105 -15.09 5.38 3.74
CA MET A 105 -13.81 5.58 3.08
C MET A 105 -13.98 6.62 1.98
N THR A 106 -13.47 7.83 2.21
CA THR A 106 -13.54 8.96 1.29
C THR A 106 -12.26 9.04 0.44
N MET A 107 -12.01 7.96 -0.29
CA MET A 107 -10.82 7.70 -1.10
C MET A 107 -11.20 6.95 -2.37
N ASP A 108 -10.26 6.90 -3.32
CA ASP A 108 -10.37 6.10 -4.56
C ASP A 108 -11.68 6.26 -5.33
N PHE A 109 -12.15 7.50 -5.44
CA PHE A 109 -13.43 7.81 -6.09
C PHE A 109 -13.39 7.57 -7.61
N GLY A 110 -12.24 7.83 -8.23
CA GLY A 110 -12.04 7.62 -9.65
C GLY A 110 -13.01 8.42 -10.50
N ALA A 111 -13.72 7.72 -11.39
CA ALA A 111 -14.65 8.37 -12.31
C ALA A 111 -15.89 8.97 -11.63
N SER A 112 -16.20 8.57 -10.39
CA SER A 112 -17.34 9.15 -9.64
C SER A 112 -17.03 10.57 -9.14
N LYS A 113 -15.76 10.91 -8.94
CA LYS A 113 -15.33 12.26 -8.59
C LYS A 113 -15.19 13.15 -9.83
N PRO A 114 -15.86 14.31 -9.88
CA PRO A 114 -15.59 15.30 -10.91
C PRO A 114 -14.11 15.71 -10.91
N ALA A 115 -13.50 15.77 -12.09
CA ALA A 115 -12.07 16.08 -12.23
C ALA A 115 -11.66 17.43 -11.59
N ALA A 116 -12.58 18.40 -11.57
CA ALA A 116 -12.36 19.72 -10.98
C ALA A 116 -12.48 19.77 -9.45
N TRP A 117 -12.91 18.68 -8.80
CA TRP A 117 -13.07 18.64 -7.35
C TRP A 117 -11.76 18.20 -6.68
N SER A 118 -11.41 18.90 -5.60
CA SER A 118 -10.41 18.43 -4.64
C SER A 118 -10.90 17.16 -3.93
N MET A 119 -9.97 16.44 -3.31
CA MET A 119 -10.32 15.26 -2.51
C MET A 119 -11.16 15.63 -1.29
N SER A 120 -10.84 16.75 -0.62
CA SER A 120 -11.66 17.29 0.48
C SER A 120 -13.10 17.57 0.04
N ARG A 121 -13.32 18.28 -1.06
CA ARG A 121 -14.68 18.59 -1.54
C ARG A 121 -15.49 17.33 -1.85
N ALA A 122 -14.85 16.33 -2.45
CA ALA A 122 -15.50 15.04 -2.72
C ALA A 122 -15.86 14.31 -1.41
N ALA A 123 -14.97 14.34 -0.42
CA ALA A 123 -15.20 13.77 0.90
C ALA A 123 -16.34 14.47 1.67
N GLU A 124 -16.44 15.80 1.61
CA GLU A 124 -17.55 16.57 2.21
C GLU A 124 -18.88 16.20 1.57
N SER A 125 -18.92 16.12 0.24
CA SER A 125 -20.11 15.69 -0.51
C SER A 125 -20.54 14.28 -0.11
N ALA A 126 -19.58 13.35 -0.05
CA ALA A 126 -19.83 11.98 0.38
C ALA A 126 -20.40 11.94 1.81
N ALA A 127 -19.85 12.76 2.71
CA ALA A 127 -20.28 12.83 4.11
C ALA A 127 -21.71 13.36 4.25
N ASP A 128 -22.05 14.47 3.59
CA ASP A 128 -23.40 15.05 3.61
C ASP A 128 -24.44 14.08 3.02
N ALA A 129 -24.10 13.37 1.93
CA ALA A 129 -24.99 12.38 1.35
C ALA A 129 -25.14 11.12 2.22
N ALA A 130 -24.04 10.62 2.80
CA ALA A 130 -24.06 9.49 3.72
C ALA A 130 -24.86 9.80 5.00
N HIS A 131 -24.80 11.03 5.51
CA HIS A 131 -25.65 11.47 6.62
C HIS A 131 -27.13 11.30 6.29
N GLY A 132 -27.58 11.77 5.12
CA GLY A 132 -28.97 11.57 4.67
C GLY A 132 -29.36 10.10 4.51
N GLN A 133 -28.46 9.27 3.96
CA GLN A 133 -28.67 7.83 3.79
C GLN A 133 -28.77 7.10 5.13
N LEU A 134 -27.89 7.41 6.08
CA LEU A 134 -27.94 6.82 7.43
C LEU A 134 -29.25 7.21 8.14
N ALA A 135 -29.75 8.43 7.95
CA ALA A 135 -31.03 8.83 8.52
C ALA A 135 -32.17 7.93 8.02
N ALA A 136 -32.19 7.64 6.71
CA ALA A 136 -33.17 6.74 6.11
C ALA A 136 -33.01 5.30 6.61
N LEU A 137 -31.77 4.79 6.67
CA LEU A 137 -31.46 3.42 7.12
C LEU A 137 -31.89 3.19 8.57
N TYR A 138 -31.57 4.11 9.48
CA TYR A 138 -31.99 4.00 10.88
C TYR A 138 -33.50 4.08 11.03
N ARG A 139 -34.18 5.01 10.31
CA ARG A 139 -35.66 5.09 10.36
C ARG A 139 -36.32 3.82 9.86
N ASN A 140 -35.79 3.21 8.80
CA ASN A 140 -36.26 1.93 8.28
C ASN A 140 -36.03 0.79 9.30
N ALA A 141 -34.98 0.88 10.11
CA ALA A 141 -34.72 -0.03 11.24
C ALA A 141 -35.51 0.33 12.52
N GLY A 142 -36.41 1.31 12.46
CA GLY A 142 -37.29 1.69 13.57
C GLY A 142 -36.67 2.66 14.59
N THR A 143 -35.53 3.29 14.27
CA THR A 143 -34.87 4.28 15.13
C THR A 143 -34.77 5.62 14.41
N ASP A 144 -35.26 6.69 15.02
CA ASP A 144 -35.11 8.04 14.47
C ASP A 144 -34.08 8.83 15.29
N PHE A 145 -33.06 9.36 14.61
CA PHE A 145 -32.00 10.16 15.23
C PHE A 145 -32.07 11.60 14.76
N GLY A 146 -31.87 12.54 15.69
CA GLY A 146 -31.61 13.93 15.35
C GLY A 146 -30.30 14.09 14.57
N SER A 147 -30.25 15.11 13.73
CA SER A 147 -29.12 15.37 12.80
C SER A 147 -27.74 15.35 13.49
N GLU A 148 -27.59 16.00 14.64
CA GLU A 148 -26.33 16.05 15.38
C GLU A 148 -25.89 14.67 15.90
N THR A 149 -26.84 13.86 16.38
CA THR A 149 -26.54 12.49 16.82
C THR A 149 -26.10 11.65 15.63
N LEU A 150 -26.72 11.85 14.48
CA LEU A 150 -26.37 11.12 13.28
C LEU A 150 -24.98 11.50 12.74
N TRP A 151 -24.59 12.78 12.82
CA TRP A 151 -23.21 13.20 12.54
C TRP A 151 -22.21 12.53 13.49
N ARG A 152 -22.53 12.43 14.79
CA ARG A 152 -21.71 11.67 15.75
C ARG A 152 -21.64 10.16 15.44
N LYS A 153 -22.59 9.63 14.67
CA LYS A 153 -22.58 8.24 14.17
C LYS A 153 -21.91 8.09 12.82
N LEU A 154 -21.39 9.16 12.23
CA LEU A 154 -20.63 9.12 10.99
C LEU A 154 -19.15 9.36 11.27
N GLY A 155 -18.31 8.56 10.61
CA GLY A 155 -16.88 8.72 10.55
C GLY A 155 -16.39 8.86 9.11
N LEU A 156 -15.24 9.50 8.92
CA LEU A 156 -14.57 9.57 7.63
C LEU A 156 -13.18 8.95 7.73
N THR A 157 -12.79 8.16 6.75
CA THR A 157 -11.42 7.71 6.55
C THR A 157 -10.90 8.19 5.22
N VAL A 158 -9.92 9.09 5.26
CA VAL A 158 -9.23 9.59 4.08
C VAL A 158 -8.03 8.71 3.76
N MET A 159 -7.61 8.65 2.51
CA MET A 159 -6.31 8.12 2.14
C MET A 159 -5.37 9.30 1.93
N VAL A 160 -4.26 9.36 2.67
CA VAL A 160 -3.39 10.55 2.65
C VAL A 160 -2.43 10.54 1.46
N GLY A 161 -2.23 11.68 0.82
CA GLY A 161 -1.39 11.80 -0.36
C GLY A 161 -1.95 11.07 -1.57
N GLN A 162 -1.08 10.46 -2.39
CA GLN A 162 -1.46 9.72 -3.60
C GLN A 162 -2.30 8.50 -3.24
N ASN A 163 -3.53 8.45 -3.74
CA ASN A 163 -4.42 7.30 -3.61
C ASN A 163 -4.06 6.18 -4.60
N ASP A 164 -4.83 5.10 -4.67
CA ASP A 164 -4.59 4.03 -5.65
C ASP A 164 -4.83 4.52 -7.09
N ILE A 165 -5.69 5.52 -7.25
CA ILE A 165 -5.97 6.16 -8.53
C ILE A 165 -4.99 7.31 -8.77
N ALA A 166 -4.11 7.14 -9.75
CA ALA A 166 -3.10 8.13 -10.12
C ALA A 166 -3.72 9.53 -10.34
N GLY A 167 -3.21 10.53 -9.62
CA GLY A 167 -3.71 11.92 -9.67
C GLY A 167 -4.81 12.26 -8.66
N GLU A 168 -5.42 11.27 -8.00
CA GLU A 168 -6.17 11.53 -6.76
C GLU A 168 -5.20 11.68 -5.61
N ILE A 169 -4.92 12.94 -5.25
CA ILE A 169 -3.96 13.29 -4.21
C ILE A 169 -4.66 14.05 -3.11
N PHE A 170 -4.77 13.47 -1.93
CA PHE A 170 -5.24 14.14 -0.72
C PHE A 170 -4.10 14.93 -0.08
N THR A 171 -4.15 16.25 -0.18
CA THR A 171 -3.08 17.16 0.24
C THR A 171 -3.16 17.55 1.71
N LEU A 172 -2.11 18.21 2.24
CA LEU A 172 -2.15 18.76 3.61
C LEU A 172 -3.20 19.87 3.76
N ASP A 173 -3.51 20.59 2.68
CA ASP A 173 -4.61 21.57 2.67
C ASP A 173 -5.96 20.85 2.76
N ASP A 174 -6.15 19.74 2.02
CA ASP A 174 -7.34 18.89 2.16
C ASP A 174 -7.49 18.36 3.60
N ALA A 175 -6.37 18.00 4.24
CA ALA A 175 -6.36 17.57 5.64
C ALA A 175 -6.85 18.66 6.60
N ALA A 176 -6.41 19.90 6.39
CA ALA A 176 -6.86 21.04 7.19
C ALA A 176 -8.36 21.33 6.98
N THR A 177 -8.83 21.25 5.73
CA THR A 177 -10.25 21.37 5.40
C THR A 177 -11.07 20.27 6.06
N MET A 178 -10.62 19.01 6.02
CA MET A 178 -11.32 17.89 6.66
C MET A 178 -11.37 18.03 8.18
N ASN A 179 -10.29 18.51 8.80
CA ASN A 179 -10.30 18.81 10.24
C ASN A 179 -11.36 19.87 10.59
N SER A 180 -11.49 20.94 9.80
CA SER A 180 -12.54 21.95 9.99
C SER A 180 -13.93 21.34 9.83
N PHE A 181 -14.17 20.65 8.72
CA PHE A 181 -15.47 20.03 8.42
C PHE A 181 -15.93 19.08 9.53
N VAL A 182 -15.03 18.22 10.01
CA VAL A 182 -15.31 17.27 11.10
C VAL A 182 -15.71 17.98 12.39
N LYS A 183 -15.02 19.08 12.74
CA LYS A 183 -15.36 19.89 13.92
C LYS A 183 -16.69 20.61 13.75
N ASP A 184 -16.92 21.21 12.59
CA ASP A 184 -18.10 22.02 12.30
C ASP A 184 -19.38 21.18 12.32
N LYS A 185 -19.31 19.95 11.81
CA LYS A 185 -20.44 19.00 11.78
C LYS A 185 -20.55 18.15 13.05
N GLY A 186 -19.47 18.02 13.82
CA GLY A 186 -19.42 17.18 15.03
C GLY A 186 -19.40 15.69 14.71
N LEU A 187 -18.58 15.27 13.75
CA LEU A 187 -18.44 13.86 13.39
C LEU A 187 -17.84 13.04 14.54
N GLY A 188 -18.24 11.77 14.63
CA GLY A 188 -17.80 10.88 15.71
C GLY A 188 -16.39 10.32 15.52
N ARG A 189 -15.88 10.33 14.29
CA ARG A 189 -14.58 9.73 13.96
C ARG A 189 -13.96 10.39 12.73
N LEU A 190 -12.64 10.58 12.79
CA LEU A 190 -11.79 10.87 11.64
C LEU A 190 -10.57 9.94 11.70
N SER A 191 -10.34 9.19 10.64
CA SER A 191 -9.21 8.28 10.49
C SER A 191 -8.50 8.49 9.15
N MET A 192 -7.34 7.86 8.99
CA MET A 192 -6.58 7.93 7.74
C MET A 192 -5.92 6.61 7.37
N TRP A 193 -5.83 6.36 6.06
CA TRP A 193 -5.01 5.33 5.45
C TRP A 193 -3.71 5.95 4.88
N SER A 194 -2.56 5.76 5.53
CA SER A 194 -2.35 5.13 6.83
C SER A 194 -1.19 5.78 7.58
N MET A 195 -1.02 5.43 8.86
CA MET A 195 0.06 5.97 9.70
C MET A 195 1.46 5.77 9.09
N ASN A 196 1.71 4.65 8.43
CA ASN A 196 3.01 4.38 7.82
C ASN A 196 3.28 5.27 6.61
N ARG A 197 2.22 5.75 5.96
CA ARG A 197 2.26 6.66 4.81
C ARG A 197 2.45 8.12 5.20
N ASP A 198 2.25 8.50 6.46
CA ASP A 198 2.34 9.89 6.92
C ASP A 198 3.80 10.40 7.02
N ARG A 199 4.45 10.48 5.86
CA ARG A 199 5.79 11.03 5.66
C ARG A 199 6.05 11.31 4.18
N THR A 200 6.99 12.22 3.96
CA THR A 200 7.58 12.43 2.62
C THR A 200 8.29 11.17 2.15
N CYS A 201 8.11 10.83 0.87
CA CYS A 201 8.83 9.71 0.26
C CYS A 201 10.34 9.94 0.22
N SER A 202 11.10 8.85 0.37
CA SER A 202 12.54 8.88 0.17
C SER A 202 12.86 9.27 -1.28
N PRO A 203 13.98 9.95 -1.56
CA PRO A 203 14.46 10.15 -2.93
C PRO A 203 14.62 8.84 -3.73
N ASN A 204 14.74 7.70 -3.06
CA ASN A 204 14.76 6.37 -3.70
C ASN A 204 13.37 5.89 -4.18
N TYR A 205 12.31 6.67 -4.01
CA TYR A 205 10.97 6.44 -4.53
C TYR A 205 10.57 7.59 -5.47
N PRO A 206 11.11 7.62 -6.71
CA PRO A 206 10.98 8.78 -7.59
C PRO A 206 9.60 8.94 -8.22
N ASP A 207 8.87 7.84 -8.41
CA ASP A 207 7.54 7.84 -9.03
C ASP A 207 6.45 7.96 -7.97
N VAL A 208 6.21 9.19 -7.51
CA VAL A 208 5.20 9.51 -6.49
C VAL A 208 3.76 9.44 -7.01
N SER A 209 3.56 9.18 -8.31
CA SER A 209 2.22 8.92 -8.87
C SER A 209 1.72 7.51 -8.55
N LYS A 210 2.63 6.62 -8.11
CA LYS A 210 2.29 5.29 -7.61
C LYS A 210 2.11 5.32 -6.11
N VAL A 211 1.00 4.76 -5.66
CA VAL A 211 0.72 4.51 -4.25
C VAL A 211 1.85 3.73 -3.58
N SER A 212 2.10 4.06 -2.31
CA SER A 212 3.15 3.45 -1.48
C SER A 212 2.61 3.21 -0.08
N ASP A 213 2.92 2.05 0.50
CA ASP A 213 2.57 1.72 1.90
C ASP A 213 3.49 2.43 2.92
N GLY A 214 4.62 2.99 2.47
CA GLY A 214 5.65 3.57 3.33
C GLY A 214 5.76 5.09 3.28
N CYS A 215 5.05 5.76 2.38
CA CYS A 215 5.03 7.22 2.27
C CYS A 215 3.80 7.71 1.50
N SER A 216 3.48 9.00 1.62
CA SER A 216 2.25 9.57 1.07
C SER A 216 2.36 9.96 -0.41
N GLY A 217 3.58 10.11 -0.94
CA GLY A 217 3.78 10.73 -2.25
C GLY A 217 3.70 12.27 -2.22
N VAL A 218 3.40 12.87 -1.07
CA VAL A 218 3.35 14.32 -0.87
C VAL A 218 4.59 14.78 -0.11
N VAL A 219 5.15 15.92 -0.50
CA VAL A 219 6.22 16.59 0.27
C VAL A 219 5.60 17.26 1.48
N GLN A 220 5.85 16.69 2.65
CA GLN A 220 5.24 17.13 3.91
C GLN A 220 6.13 18.08 4.73
N GLY A 221 7.44 18.11 4.46
CA GLY A 221 8.39 18.87 5.29
C GLY A 221 8.33 18.42 6.76
N SER A 222 8.06 19.36 7.67
CA SER A 222 7.87 19.11 9.10
C SER A 222 6.41 18.87 9.52
N GLN A 223 5.46 18.94 8.58
CA GLN A 223 4.04 18.71 8.86
C GLN A 223 3.70 17.22 8.75
N LEU A 224 2.67 16.79 9.47
CA LEU A 224 2.14 15.43 9.44
C LEU A 224 0.64 15.50 9.18
N PHE A 225 0.13 14.67 8.29
CA PHE A 225 -1.31 14.51 8.06
C PHE A 225 -2.02 14.16 9.36
N SER A 226 -1.45 13.25 10.14
CA SER A 226 -1.95 12.87 11.47
C SER A 226 -2.10 14.06 12.40
N ALA A 227 -1.13 14.97 12.43
CA ALA A 227 -1.17 16.15 13.29
C ALA A 227 -2.19 17.17 12.80
N THR A 228 -2.28 17.39 11.49
CA THR A 228 -3.28 18.29 10.89
C THR A 228 -4.70 17.78 11.10
N LEU A 229 -4.95 16.48 10.84
CA LEU A 229 -6.26 15.85 11.02
C LEU A 229 -6.66 15.80 12.51
N ALA A 230 -5.70 15.58 13.42
CA ALA A 230 -5.94 15.52 14.87
C ALA A 230 -5.98 16.89 15.56
N ASN A 231 -5.72 17.99 14.85
CA ASN A 231 -5.61 19.30 15.46
C ASN A 231 -6.93 19.73 16.13
N ASP A 232 -6.88 20.04 17.43
CA ASP A 232 -8.02 20.49 18.24
C ASP A 232 -9.26 19.57 18.23
N VAL A 233 -9.11 18.28 17.88
CA VAL A 233 -10.18 17.26 18.01
C VAL A 233 -10.02 16.37 19.26
N GLY A 234 -9.14 16.75 20.19
CA GLY A 234 -9.00 16.08 21.50
C GLY A 234 -8.15 14.81 21.50
N LEU A 235 -7.35 14.55 20.46
CA LEU A 235 -6.41 13.43 20.39
C LEU A 235 -4.96 13.86 20.70
N PRO A 236 -4.10 12.98 21.24
CA PRO A 236 -2.70 13.32 21.51
C PRO A 236 -1.97 13.68 20.21
N THR A 237 -1.28 14.83 20.19
CA THR A 237 -0.45 15.26 19.06
C THR A 237 0.74 14.31 18.90
N PRO A 238 0.91 13.62 17.76
CA PRO A 238 2.07 12.75 17.54
C PRO A 238 3.37 13.56 17.42
N ALA A 239 4.47 13.05 17.97
CA ALA A 239 5.78 13.69 17.89
C ALA A 239 6.42 13.50 16.50
N VAL A 240 6.92 14.60 15.91
CA VAL A 240 7.60 14.63 14.61
C VAL A 240 9.06 14.18 14.76
N ALA A 241 9.52 13.27 13.91
CA ALA A 241 10.95 13.04 13.67
C ALA A 241 11.41 13.88 12.46
N PRO A 242 12.58 14.54 12.50
CA PRO A 242 13.03 15.40 11.40
C PRO A 242 13.28 14.56 10.14
N SER A 243 12.68 14.98 9.02
CA SER A 243 12.90 14.40 7.68
C SER A 243 13.79 15.33 6.84
N PRO A 244 14.69 14.80 6.00
CA PRO A 244 15.53 15.62 5.14
C PRO A 244 14.69 16.31 4.06
N THR A 245 15.02 17.57 3.80
CA THR A 245 14.50 18.35 2.67
C THR A 245 14.94 17.70 1.36
N ALA A 246 14.01 17.14 0.59
CA ALA A 246 14.27 16.65 -0.75
C ALA A 246 13.39 17.39 -1.75
N THR A 247 14.02 18.29 -2.52
CA THR A 247 13.43 18.87 -3.73
C THR A 247 13.66 17.86 -4.85
N ALA A 248 12.62 17.11 -5.23
CA ALA A 248 12.64 16.32 -6.46
C ALA A 248 11.24 16.33 -7.08
N SER A 249 10.98 17.33 -7.92
CA SER A 249 9.93 17.25 -8.93
C SER A 249 10.49 16.46 -10.10
N ILE A 250 10.01 15.24 -10.30
CA ILE A 250 10.24 14.49 -11.55
C ILE A 250 8.88 14.02 -12.04
N SER A 251 8.36 14.69 -13.07
CA SER A 251 7.29 14.11 -13.89
C SER A 251 7.87 12.95 -14.66
N ALA A 252 7.52 11.72 -14.28
CA ALA A 252 7.80 10.54 -15.08
C ALA A 252 6.47 9.97 -15.57
N THR A 253 6.28 9.98 -16.89
CA THR A 253 5.30 9.12 -17.55
C THR A 253 5.66 7.66 -17.27
N PRO A 254 4.72 6.79 -16.84
CA PRO A 254 5.02 5.40 -16.55
C PRO A 254 5.51 4.73 -17.83
N THR A 255 6.80 4.37 -17.84
CA THR A 255 7.42 3.66 -18.97
C THR A 255 7.67 2.22 -18.52
N THR A 256 7.16 1.25 -19.26
CA THR A 256 7.46 -0.17 -19.05
C THR A 256 8.94 -0.42 -19.33
N ASP A 257 9.66 -1.04 -18.40
CA ASP A 257 11.08 -1.37 -18.58
C ASP A 257 11.26 -2.38 -19.72
N ASP A 258 12.05 -2.01 -20.73
CA ASP A 258 12.40 -2.90 -21.83
C ASP A 258 13.91 -3.19 -21.82
N PRO A 259 14.34 -4.46 -21.66
CA PRO A 259 15.73 -4.86 -21.72
C PRO A 259 16.48 -4.46 -23.00
N ALA A 260 15.77 -4.23 -24.12
CA ALA A 260 16.38 -3.83 -25.38
C ALA A 260 16.74 -2.33 -25.42
N THR A 261 16.05 -1.51 -24.64
CA THR A 261 16.24 -0.05 -24.59
C THR A 261 16.83 0.43 -23.27
N SER A 262 16.89 -0.42 -22.25
CA SER A 262 17.45 -0.09 -20.94
C SER A 262 18.99 -0.01 -20.97
N PRO A 263 19.62 1.03 -20.40
CA PRO A 263 21.08 1.16 -20.34
C PRO A 263 21.75 0.10 -19.46
N TYR A 264 21.02 -0.45 -18.49
CA TYR A 264 21.44 -1.51 -17.58
C TYR A 264 20.42 -2.65 -17.56
N PRO A 265 20.78 -3.86 -17.06
CA PRO A 265 19.83 -4.95 -16.92
C PRO A 265 18.61 -4.55 -16.07
N VAL A 266 17.42 -4.97 -16.50
CA VAL A 266 16.22 -4.83 -15.67
C VAL A 266 16.37 -5.67 -14.39
N TRP A 267 15.95 -5.12 -13.25
CA TRP A 267 16.07 -5.78 -11.96
C TRP A 267 15.31 -7.12 -11.93
N SER A 268 15.84 -8.09 -11.18
CA SER A 268 15.26 -9.41 -11.00
C SER A 268 15.44 -9.88 -9.56
N SER A 269 14.34 -10.31 -8.94
CA SER A 269 14.34 -10.87 -7.58
C SER A 269 15.22 -12.13 -7.44
N TYR A 270 15.47 -12.84 -8.53
CA TYR A 270 16.28 -14.06 -8.53
C TYR A 270 17.79 -13.80 -8.60
N ALA A 271 18.20 -12.62 -9.04
CA ALA A 271 19.61 -12.25 -9.19
C ALA A 271 20.17 -11.66 -7.89
N ALA A 272 21.46 -11.92 -7.64
CA ALA A 272 22.20 -11.24 -6.59
C ALA A 272 23.03 -10.12 -7.21
N TYR A 273 23.10 -8.98 -6.54
CA TYR A 273 23.82 -7.79 -6.95
C TYR A 273 24.89 -7.46 -5.91
N THR A 274 25.99 -6.89 -6.34
CA THR A 274 27.13 -6.46 -5.52
C THR A 274 27.29 -4.94 -5.59
N ALA A 275 28.08 -4.36 -4.69
CA ALA A 275 28.31 -2.92 -4.66
C ALA A 275 28.71 -2.37 -6.05
N ALA A 276 28.10 -1.24 -6.42
CA ALA A 276 28.20 -0.54 -7.71
C ALA A 276 27.53 -1.23 -8.91
N ASP A 277 26.89 -2.40 -8.75
CA ASP A 277 26.04 -2.95 -9.80
C ASP A 277 24.84 -2.03 -10.05
N ARG A 278 24.51 -1.80 -11.33
CA ARG A 278 23.39 -0.95 -11.74
C ARG A 278 22.29 -1.77 -12.41
N VAL A 279 21.05 -1.39 -12.12
CA VAL A 279 19.84 -2.01 -12.68
C VAL A 279 18.86 -0.94 -13.12
N VAL A 280 17.97 -1.29 -14.04
CA VAL A 280 16.77 -0.52 -14.36
C VAL A 280 15.56 -1.12 -13.64
N TRP A 281 14.76 -0.27 -13.01
CA TRP A 281 13.50 -0.63 -12.38
C TRP A 281 12.53 0.54 -12.43
N HIS A 282 11.33 0.33 -12.98
CA HIS A 282 10.28 1.33 -13.14
C HIS A 282 10.77 2.62 -13.82
N GLY A 283 11.53 2.50 -14.92
CA GLY A 283 12.06 3.61 -15.69
C GLY A 283 13.20 4.36 -15.01
N SER A 284 13.73 3.84 -13.89
CA SER A 284 14.79 4.47 -13.11
C SER A 284 16.01 3.57 -12.97
N VAL A 285 17.20 4.18 -12.97
CA VAL A 285 18.48 3.51 -12.73
C VAL A 285 18.80 3.51 -11.25
N TYR A 286 19.06 2.34 -10.70
CA TYR A 286 19.49 2.15 -9.31
C TYR A 286 20.89 1.54 -9.26
N GLU A 287 21.68 1.95 -8.28
CA GLU A 287 23.01 1.40 -7.97
C GLU A 287 22.98 0.70 -6.61
N ALA A 288 23.49 -0.53 -6.54
CA ALA A 288 23.60 -1.28 -5.30
C ALA A 288 24.75 -0.74 -4.43
N LYS A 289 24.47 -0.48 -3.15
CA LYS A 289 25.45 -0.01 -2.16
C LYS A 289 26.29 -1.14 -1.56
N TRP A 290 25.72 -2.34 -1.47
CA TRP A 290 26.35 -3.58 -0.98
C TRP A 290 25.67 -4.81 -1.58
N TRP A 291 26.10 -6.00 -1.17
CA TRP A 291 25.50 -7.24 -1.66
C TRP A 291 24.01 -7.32 -1.31
N THR A 292 23.14 -7.59 -2.28
CA THR A 292 21.69 -7.69 -2.10
C THR A 292 21.08 -8.73 -3.04
N ARG A 293 19.94 -9.30 -2.64
CA ARG A 293 19.13 -10.19 -3.45
C ARG A 293 17.67 -10.03 -3.03
N ALA A 294 16.76 -9.98 -4.01
CA ALA A 294 15.32 -9.84 -3.81
C ALA A 294 14.84 -8.54 -3.14
N ASP A 295 15.74 -7.69 -2.61
CA ASP A 295 15.37 -6.34 -2.19
C ASP A 295 14.98 -5.50 -3.41
N VAL A 296 13.75 -4.98 -3.41
CA VAL A 296 13.20 -4.18 -4.50
C VAL A 296 13.87 -2.80 -4.54
N PRO A 297 14.28 -2.28 -5.72
CA PRO A 297 15.02 -1.01 -5.82
C PRO A 297 14.30 0.22 -5.28
N ASP A 298 13.01 0.33 -5.55
CA ASP A 298 12.14 1.42 -5.11
C ASP A 298 11.37 1.07 -3.83
N ASN A 299 11.89 0.19 -2.96
CA ASN A 299 11.20 -0.07 -1.70
C ASN A 299 11.08 1.23 -0.88
N PRO A 300 9.86 1.67 -0.50
CA PRO A 300 9.63 2.90 0.25
C PRO A 300 10.02 2.74 1.72
N VAL A 301 11.30 2.48 1.98
CA VAL A 301 11.84 2.28 3.32
C VAL A 301 11.87 3.59 4.12
N LEU A 302 11.68 3.47 5.44
CA LEU A 302 11.60 4.58 6.40
C LEU A 302 12.84 5.49 6.41
N GLN A 303 14.01 4.99 5.98
CA GLN A 303 15.23 5.77 5.76
C GLN A 303 15.93 5.29 4.49
N GLY A 304 16.31 6.19 3.57
CA GLY A 304 17.02 5.82 2.32
C GLY A 304 18.38 5.14 2.56
N GLY A 305 18.94 5.26 3.77
CA GLY A 305 20.09 4.50 4.22
C GLY A 305 19.81 2.99 4.37
N ALA A 306 18.56 2.59 4.66
CA ALA A 306 18.19 1.23 5.01
C ALA A 306 17.93 0.29 3.83
N THR A 307 17.74 0.82 2.61
CA THR A 307 17.65 0.01 1.39
C THR A 307 19.05 -0.25 0.84
N PRO A 308 19.35 -1.41 0.21
CA PRO A 308 20.63 -1.62 -0.47
C PRO A 308 20.77 -0.78 -1.74
N TRP A 309 19.70 -0.18 -2.25
CA TRP A 309 19.69 0.55 -3.52
C TRP A 309 19.84 2.06 -3.32
N LYS A 310 20.48 2.71 -4.28
CA LYS A 310 20.56 4.17 -4.41
C LYS A 310 20.02 4.56 -5.77
N LEU A 311 19.02 5.44 -5.83
CA LEU A 311 18.56 6.02 -7.07
C LEU A 311 19.69 6.86 -7.70
N VAL A 312 20.00 6.58 -8.96
CA VAL A 312 20.96 7.34 -9.77
C VAL A 312 20.23 8.41 -10.57
N GLY A 313 19.06 8.07 -11.13
CA GLY A 313 18.24 8.97 -11.94
C GLY A 313 17.32 8.21 -12.91
N PRO A 314 16.51 8.91 -13.71
CA PRO A 314 15.66 8.27 -14.72
C PRO A 314 16.48 7.68 -15.87
N VAL A 315 15.92 6.69 -16.57
CA VAL A 315 16.39 6.29 -17.91
C VAL A 315 16.03 7.40 -18.90
N LEU A 316 17.02 7.89 -19.64
CA LEU A 316 16.84 9.02 -20.56
C LEU A 316 16.51 8.54 -21.98
N PRO A 317 15.76 9.34 -22.76
CA PRO A 317 15.55 9.07 -24.18
C PRO A 317 16.87 8.95 -24.93
N GLY A 318 17.13 7.79 -25.53
CA GLY A 318 18.36 7.51 -26.27
C GLY A 318 19.39 6.68 -25.50
N ASP A 319 19.16 6.40 -24.21
CA ASP A 319 19.93 5.40 -23.48
C ASP A 319 19.83 4.04 -24.19
N ARG A 320 20.94 3.30 -24.22
CA ARG A 320 21.02 1.98 -24.83
C ARG A 320 21.90 1.06 -23.99
N PRO A 321 21.65 -0.27 -24.02
CA PRO A 321 22.52 -1.22 -23.35
C PRO A 321 23.97 -1.02 -23.78
N SER A 322 24.89 -0.98 -22.82
CA SER A 322 26.32 -0.97 -23.13
C SER A 322 26.64 -2.17 -24.03
N PRO A 323 27.38 -2.00 -25.14
CA PRO A 323 27.74 -3.11 -26.02
C PRO A 323 28.44 -4.19 -25.21
N LYS A 324 27.89 -5.41 -25.23
CA LYS A 324 28.59 -6.55 -24.64
C LYS A 324 29.83 -6.79 -25.47
N ALA A 325 31.01 -6.60 -24.86
CA ALA A 325 32.27 -6.92 -25.51
C ALA A 325 32.22 -8.38 -25.98
N THR A 326 32.25 -8.58 -27.29
CA THR A 326 32.35 -9.90 -27.90
C THR A 326 33.83 -10.21 -28.09
N VAL A 327 34.28 -11.29 -27.47
CA VAL A 327 35.59 -11.85 -27.78
C VAL A 327 35.57 -12.43 -29.20
N PRO A 328 36.61 -12.20 -30.02
CA PRO A 328 36.73 -12.80 -31.34
C PRO A 328 36.49 -14.32 -31.32
N ALA A 329 35.94 -14.85 -32.42
CA ALA A 329 35.81 -16.29 -32.57
C ALA A 329 37.20 -16.95 -32.47
N GLY A 330 37.35 -17.91 -31.55
CA GLY A 330 38.62 -18.60 -31.30
C GLY A 330 39.44 -18.06 -30.12
N THR A 331 39.01 -17.00 -29.42
CA THR A 331 39.71 -16.52 -28.21
C THR A 331 39.75 -17.55 -27.08
N PHE A 332 38.72 -18.41 -27.00
CA PHE A 332 38.67 -19.53 -26.06
C PHE A 332 38.34 -20.84 -26.79
N PRO A 333 38.93 -21.97 -26.37
CA PRO A 333 38.57 -23.27 -26.90
C PRO A 333 37.07 -23.54 -26.70
N ALA A 334 36.46 -24.20 -27.68
CA ALA A 334 35.08 -24.65 -27.55
C ALA A 334 34.97 -25.64 -26.38
N TRP A 335 33.87 -25.54 -25.63
CA TRP A 335 33.58 -26.53 -24.62
C TRP A 335 33.52 -27.94 -25.23
N ALA A 336 34.26 -28.87 -24.65
CA ALA A 336 34.26 -30.27 -25.03
C ALA A 336 33.84 -31.12 -23.81
N PRO A 337 32.81 -31.97 -23.95
CA PRO A 337 32.23 -32.74 -22.83
C PRO A 337 33.23 -33.69 -22.16
N GLU A 338 34.28 -34.10 -22.85
CA GLU A 338 35.26 -35.08 -22.37
C GLU A 338 36.54 -34.44 -21.82
N THR A 339 36.64 -33.11 -21.85
CA THR A 339 37.81 -32.38 -21.38
C THR A 339 37.68 -32.07 -19.88
N ILE A 340 38.67 -32.49 -19.10
CA ILE A 340 38.81 -32.08 -17.69
C ILE A 340 39.38 -30.66 -17.68
N TYR A 341 38.56 -29.70 -17.24
CA TYR A 341 38.98 -28.31 -17.07
C TYR A 341 39.51 -28.09 -15.66
N HIS A 342 40.73 -27.57 -15.54
CA HIS A 342 41.31 -27.21 -14.25
C HIS A 342 40.86 -25.81 -13.81
N LYS A 343 41.04 -25.50 -12.53
CA LYS A 343 40.73 -24.18 -11.96
C LYS A 343 41.50 -23.10 -12.74
N ALA A 344 40.77 -22.08 -13.23
CA ALA A 344 41.22 -21.00 -14.12
C ALA A 344 41.27 -21.28 -15.64
N THR A 345 40.75 -22.41 -16.13
CA THR A 345 40.59 -22.61 -17.58
C THR A 345 39.33 -21.90 -18.11
N GLU A 346 39.49 -21.08 -19.15
CA GLU A 346 38.41 -20.31 -19.81
C GLU A 346 38.00 -21.00 -21.14
N PHE A 347 36.70 -21.18 -21.38
CA PHE A 347 36.16 -21.84 -22.57
C PHE A 347 34.91 -21.12 -23.09
N SER A 348 34.61 -21.28 -24.39
CA SER A 348 33.42 -20.70 -25.04
C SER A 348 32.26 -21.72 -25.11
N SER A 349 31.05 -21.32 -24.67
CA SER A 349 29.83 -22.13 -24.77
C SER A 349 28.82 -21.50 -25.74
N LYS A 350 28.40 -22.20 -26.79
CA LYS A 350 27.26 -21.81 -27.65
C LYS A 350 26.03 -22.64 -27.30
N GLY A 351 24.97 -22.03 -26.74
CA GLY A 351 23.65 -22.66 -26.53
C GLY A 351 22.85 -22.13 -25.32
N PRO A 352 21.50 -22.23 -25.32
CA PRO A 352 20.63 -21.74 -24.23
C PRO A 352 20.85 -22.56 -22.93
N ARG A 353 20.54 -21.95 -21.78
CA ARG A 353 20.76 -22.51 -20.43
C ARG A 353 20.17 -23.92 -20.28
N SER A 354 20.96 -24.97 -20.46
CA SER A 354 20.69 -26.29 -19.89
C SER A 354 21.78 -26.62 -18.85
N ARG A 355 21.36 -26.82 -17.60
CA ARG A 355 22.18 -27.42 -16.55
C ARG A 355 22.28 -28.93 -16.83
N PRO A 356 23.47 -29.54 -16.93
CA PRO A 356 23.59 -31.00 -16.86
C PRO A 356 23.48 -31.45 -15.40
N SER A 357 22.71 -32.50 -15.16
CA SER A 357 22.58 -33.20 -13.89
C SER A 357 23.75 -34.17 -13.67
N GLY A 358 24.43 -34.08 -12.51
CA GLY A 358 25.23 -35.16 -11.92
C GLY A 358 26.73 -34.86 -11.68
N GLY A 359 27.16 -34.87 -10.40
CA GLY A 359 28.58 -34.95 -9.99
C GLY A 359 29.15 -33.73 -9.22
N PRO A 360 30.03 -33.92 -8.21
CA PRO A 360 30.37 -32.91 -7.21
C PRO A 360 31.32 -31.82 -7.75
N TRP A 361 31.05 -30.58 -7.36
CA TRP A 361 31.57 -29.36 -7.98
C TRP A 361 32.66 -28.71 -7.11
N GLU A 362 33.86 -28.52 -7.67
CA GLU A 362 34.79 -27.48 -7.21
C GLU A 362 34.97 -26.43 -8.32
N THR A 363 34.09 -25.42 -8.31
CA THR A 363 34.26 -24.06 -8.86
C THR A 363 35.02 -23.88 -10.20
N ALA A 364 34.41 -24.25 -11.33
CA ALA A 364 34.74 -23.65 -12.63
C ALA A 364 33.99 -22.31 -12.77
N ARG A 365 34.71 -21.23 -13.07
CA ARG A 365 34.15 -19.86 -13.11
C ARG A 365 33.71 -19.53 -14.53
N LYS A 366 32.39 -19.51 -14.77
CA LYS A 366 31.80 -19.00 -16.01
C LYS A 366 31.88 -17.47 -15.99
N LEU A 367 32.76 -16.86 -16.79
CA LEU A 367 32.79 -15.40 -16.94
C LEU A 367 31.71 -14.95 -17.93
N GLN A 368 30.71 -14.23 -17.42
CA GLN A 368 30.10 -13.15 -18.19
C GLN A 368 30.89 -11.88 -17.87
N SER A 369 31.42 -11.26 -18.93
CA SER A 369 32.19 -10.01 -18.99
C SER A 369 32.27 -9.20 -17.69
N ARG A 370 33.44 -9.16 -17.05
CA ARG A 370 33.85 -8.05 -16.17
C ARG A 370 34.96 -7.28 -16.88
N ALA A 371 34.84 -5.95 -16.94
CA ALA A 371 35.89 -5.07 -17.44
C ALA A 371 37.12 -5.12 -16.52
N PRO A 372 38.36 -5.14 -17.05
CA PRO A 372 39.57 -5.07 -16.22
C PRO A 372 39.75 -3.64 -15.65
N ARG A 373 40.10 -3.56 -14.36
CA ARG A 373 40.62 -2.33 -13.73
C ARG A 373 42.06 -2.10 -14.18
N THR A 374 42.35 -0.94 -14.76
CA THR A 374 43.71 -0.48 -15.05
C THR A 374 44.37 0.04 -13.76
N PRO A 375 45.62 -0.35 -13.41
CA PRO A 375 46.39 0.32 -12.37
C PRO A 375 47.01 1.64 -12.89
N PRO A 376 47.31 2.62 -12.01
CA PRO A 376 47.93 3.87 -12.42
C PRO A 376 49.41 3.62 -12.74
N GLY A 377 49.81 3.83 -13.98
CA GLY A 377 51.19 3.71 -14.45
C GLY A 377 51.86 5.07 -14.58
N GLN A 378 52.91 5.26 -13.79
CA GLN A 378 53.91 6.32 -13.90
C GLN A 378 54.62 6.27 -15.27
N ASN A 379 54.66 7.41 -15.96
CA ASN A 379 55.87 8.07 -16.47
C ASN A 379 55.50 9.43 -17.05
#